data_AF-A0A2M7KHL4-F1
#
_entry.id   AF-A0A2M7KHL4-F1
#
_cell.length_a   1.000
_cell.length_b   1.000
_cell.length_c   1.000
_cell.angle_alpha   90.00
_cell.angle_beta   90.00
_cell.angle_gamma   90.00
#
_symmetry.space_group_name_H-M   'P 1'
#
loop_
_entity.id
_entity.type
_entity.pdbx_description
1 polymer ?
#
loop_
_entity_poly.entity_id
_entity_poly.type
_entity_poly.pdbx_seq_one_letter_code
_entity_poly.pdbx_strand_id
1 'polypeptide(L)'
;MPAEAAGLGRLKDLGRSLDLTAAVAALRQVREAPGSTPAFRVTASRVGKQEYRSHDVAGADFGLFRWNACALPFGDATVDRIVANLPFCIRVGSHKKNPRLYRWFLDEAARVVKPGGRVVFLSLARRLVASLLLRYPRFTCVGRHPVNLGGLVPSAYVVDVSD
;
A
#
# COMPACT_ATOMS: atom_id res chain seq x y z
N MET A 1 9.86 -3.93 11.89
CA MET A 1 10.56 -3.35 13.05
C MET A 1 10.75 -4.46 14.07
N PRO A 2 11.99 -4.78 14.47
CA PRO A 2 12.21 -5.83 15.45
C PRO A 2 11.53 -5.43 16.77
N ALA A 3 10.91 -6.40 17.45
CA ALA A 3 10.29 -6.24 18.76
C ALA A 3 11.36 -6.26 19.88
N GLU A 4 12.47 -5.57 19.63
CA GLU A 4 13.64 -5.52 20.51
C GLU A 4 13.82 -4.10 21.05
N ALA A 5 14.56 -3.95 22.15
CA ALA A 5 14.84 -2.65 22.77
C ALA A 5 15.42 -1.62 21.78
N ALA A 6 16.14 -2.08 20.75
CA ALA A 6 16.67 -1.26 19.66
C ALA A 6 15.57 -0.58 18.81
N GLY A 7 14.44 -1.27 18.58
CA GLY A 7 13.31 -0.73 17.84
C GLY A 7 12.58 0.39 18.60
N LEU A 8 12.48 0.24 19.92
CA LEU A 8 11.93 1.28 20.79
C LEU A 8 12.86 2.51 20.85
N GLY A 9 14.19 2.29 20.88
CA GLY A 9 15.17 3.37 20.79
C GLY A 9 14.98 4.22 19.52
N ARG A 10 14.90 3.56 18.36
CA ARG A 10 14.69 4.24 17.08
C ARG A 10 13.37 5.01 17.00
N LEU A 11 12.29 4.49 17.56
CA LEU A 11 11.00 5.19 17.63
C LEU A 11 11.06 6.41 18.56
N LYS A 12 11.79 6.33 19.67
CA LYS A 12 12.02 7.47 20.57
C LYS A 12 12.83 8.56 19.87
N ASP A 13 13.87 8.20 19.12
CA ASP A 13 14.69 9.16 18.39
C ASP A 13 13.91 9.83 17.25
N LEU A 14 13.11 9.05 16.51
CA LEU A 14 12.21 9.60 15.49
C LEU A 14 11.17 10.54 16.13
N GLY A 15 10.59 10.15 17.27
CA GLY A 15 9.65 10.98 18.02
C GLY A 15 10.24 12.30 18.49
N ARG A 16 11.52 12.32 18.90
CA ARG A 16 12.24 13.55 19.25
C ARG A 16 12.48 14.47 18.05
N SER A 17 12.61 13.91 16.85
CA SER A 17 12.83 14.68 15.62
C SER A 17 11.56 15.33 15.06
N LEU A 18 10.38 14.98 15.56
CA LEU A 18 9.11 15.54 15.13
C LEU A 18 8.80 16.83 15.91
N ASP A 19 8.91 17.98 15.25
CA ASP A 19 8.37 19.24 15.77
C ASP A 19 6.84 19.24 15.67
N LEU A 20 6.18 19.00 16.81
CA LEU A 20 4.72 18.98 16.93
C LEU A 20 4.16 20.31 17.47
N THR A 21 4.97 21.36 17.57
CA THR A 21 4.59 22.62 18.24
C THR A 21 3.37 23.26 17.60
N ALA A 22 3.32 23.33 16.26
CA ALA A 22 2.17 23.88 15.54
C ALA A 22 0.89 23.06 15.74
N ALA A 23 1.02 21.73 15.76
CA ALA A 23 -0.12 20.83 15.97
C ALA A 23 -0.70 20.95 17.40
N VAL A 24 0.17 21.08 18.41
CA VAL A 24 -0.24 21.31 19.80
C VAL A 24 -0.91 22.68 19.96
N ALA A 25 -0.41 23.71 19.29
CA ALA A 25 -1.02 25.05 19.29
C ALA A 25 -2.43 25.02 18.70
N ALA A 26 -2.62 24.35 17.56
CA ALA A 26 -3.94 24.16 16.94
C ALA A 26 -4.89 23.36 17.85
N LEU A 27 -4.41 22.31 18.52
CA LEU A 27 -5.24 21.52 19.44
C LEU A 27 -5.76 22.36 20.61
N ARG A 28 -4.91 23.22 21.18
CA ARG A 28 -5.26 24.12 22.30
C ARG A 28 -6.32 25.16 21.93
N GLN A 29 -6.45 25.53 20.65
CA GLN A 29 -7.50 26.44 20.18
C GLN A 29 -8.89 25.81 20.21
N VAL A 30 -8.96 24.47 20.15
CA VAL A 30 -10.24 23.74 20.00
C VAL A 30 -10.60 22.97 21.29
N ARG A 31 -9.63 22.68 22.16
CA ARG A 31 -9.84 21.92 23.39
C ARG A 31 -8.86 22.33 24.49
N GLU A 32 -9.37 22.53 25.70
CA GLU A 32 -8.52 22.62 26.88
C GLU A 32 -7.77 21.30 27.10
N ALA A 33 -6.44 21.36 27.01
CA ALA A 33 -5.60 20.20 27.27
C ALA A 33 -5.43 20.03 28.79
N PRO A 34 -5.73 18.86 29.36
CA PRO A 34 -5.49 18.62 30.78
C PRO A 34 -3.99 18.50 31.02
N GLY A 35 -3.39 19.52 31.62
CA GLY A 35 -2.00 19.53 32.07
C GLY A 35 -0.95 20.04 31.07
N SER A 36 0.28 20.22 31.56
CA SER A 36 1.41 20.84 30.84
C SER A 36 2.02 19.95 29.77
N THR A 37 1.77 18.64 29.79
CA THR A 37 2.39 17.67 28.86
C THR A 37 1.34 16.73 28.27
N PRO A 38 1.16 16.69 26.94
CA PRO A 38 0.24 15.74 26.32
C PRO A 38 0.75 14.31 26.48
N ALA A 39 -0.07 13.42 27.02
CA ALA A 39 0.19 11.98 27.03
C ALA A 39 -0.41 11.33 25.77
N PHE A 40 0.42 10.65 24.98
CA PHE A 40 -0.02 9.88 23.81
C PHE A 40 0.25 8.40 24.01
N ARG A 41 -0.69 7.56 23.56
CA ARG A 41 -0.53 6.09 23.52
C ARG A 41 -0.34 5.68 22.07
N VAL A 42 0.83 5.12 21.76
CA VAL A 42 1.08 4.49 20.45
C VAL A 42 0.85 2.99 20.61
N THR A 43 -0.20 2.47 19.97
CA THR A 43 -0.46 1.04 19.91
C THR A 43 -0.01 0.53 18.54
N ALA A 44 1.06 -0.26 18.51
CA ALA A 44 1.45 -1.03 17.33
C ALA A 44 1.01 -2.47 17.55
N SER A 45 -0.07 -2.88 16.88
CA SER A 45 -0.58 -4.25 16.94
C SER A 45 -0.24 -4.98 15.65
N ARG A 46 0.32 -6.18 15.77
CA ARG A 46 0.55 -7.10 14.65
C ARG A 46 -0.68 -8.01 14.54
N VAL A 47 -1.32 -8.05 13.37
CA VAL A 47 -2.57 -8.80 13.15
C VAL A 47 -2.32 -9.94 12.17
N GLY A 48 -2.57 -11.20 12.58
CA GLY A 48 -2.54 -12.40 11.73
C GLY A 48 -1.54 -13.50 12.14
N LYS A 49 -1.70 -14.71 11.58
CA LYS A 49 -0.71 -15.80 11.63
C LYS A 49 0.44 -15.50 10.67
N GLN A 50 1.69 -15.72 11.08
CA GLN A 50 2.88 -15.52 10.25
C GLN A 50 3.50 -16.87 9.88
N GLU A 51 3.78 -17.11 8.59
CA GLU A 51 4.65 -18.20 8.12
C GLU A 51 6.13 -17.79 8.01
N TYR A 52 6.45 -16.50 8.20
CA TYR A 52 7.78 -15.95 7.99
C TYR A 52 8.25 -15.20 9.24
N ARG A 53 9.46 -15.45 9.72
CA ARG A 53 10.07 -14.76 10.87
C ARG A 53 10.86 -13.53 10.42
N SER A 54 11.29 -12.70 11.38
CA SER A 54 12.09 -11.50 11.07
C SER A 54 13.40 -11.83 10.34
N HIS A 55 13.97 -13.03 10.54
CA HIS A 55 15.17 -13.48 9.83
C HIS A 55 14.87 -13.85 8.36
N ASP A 56 13.69 -14.40 8.07
CA ASP A 56 13.26 -14.73 6.71
C ASP A 56 13.11 -13.45 5.86
N VAL A 57 12.67 -12.36 6.49
CA VAL A 57 12.60 -11.04 5.85
C VAL A 57 13.99 -10.37 5.76
N ALA A 58 14.89 -10.64 6.71
CA ALA A 58 16.25 -10.09 6.71
C ALA A 58 17.14 -10.72 5.62
N GLY A 59 16.82 -11.95 5.19
CA GLY A 59 17.46 -12.60 4.03
C GLY A 59 16.87 -12.23 2.68
N ALA A 60 15.80 -11.42 2.63
CA ALA A 60 15.23 -10.95 1.38
C ALA A 60 15.98 -9.72 0.88
N ASP A 61 16.50 -9.78 -0.35
CA ASP A 61 17.04 -8.60 -1.01
C ASP A 61 15.90 -7.65 -1.37
N PHE A 62 15.93 -6.44 -0.81
CA PHE A 62 14.96 -5.39 -1.12
C PHE A 62 15.67 -4.14 -1.65
N GLY A 63 15.08 -3.53 -2.67
CA GLY A 63 15.53 -2.25 -3.21
C GLY A 63 14.41 -1.22 -3.12
N LEU A 64 14.79 0.04 -2.88
CA LEU A 64 13.89 1.18 -2.97
C LEU A 64 14.27 2.01 -4.18
N PHE A 65 13.32 2.17 -5.10
CA PHE A 65 13.56 2.85 -6.37
C PHE A 65 12.50 3.91 -6.64
N ARG A 66 12.92 4.98 -7.33
CA ARG A 66 11.99 5.98 -7.88
C ARG A 66 11.64 5.58 -9.31
N TRP A 67 10.48 4.94 -9.48
CA TRP A 67 9.99 4.50 -10.79
C TRP A 67 8.60 5.04 -11.11
N ASN A 68 8.27 5.00 -12.39
CA ASN A 68 6.92 5.21 -12.89
C ASN A 68 6.22 3.84 -12.99
N ALA A 69 5.12 3.64 -12.28
CA ALA A 69 4.36 2.38 -12.30
C ALA A 69 3.74 2.06 -13.68
N CYS A 70 3.72 3.03 -14.60
CA CYS A 70 3.30 2.86 -15.98
C CYS A 70 4.44 2.52 -16.96
N ALA A 71 5.68 2.47 -16.47
CA ALA A 71 6.89 2.19 -17.26
C ALA A 71 8.00 1.70 -16.31
N LEU A 72 7.89 0.44 -15.88
CA LEU A 72 8.83 -0.22 -15.02
C LEU A 72 10.08 -0.63 -15.81
N PRO A 73 11.29 -0.52 -15.23
CA PRO A 73 12.54 -0.85 -15.91
C PRO A 73 12.82 -2.35 -15.88
N PHE A 74 11.80 -3.17 -16.13
CA PHE A 74 11.88 -4.61 -16.22
C PHE A 74 11.64 -5.06 -17.66
N GLY A 75 12.30 -6.15 -18.06
CA GLY A 75 12.02 -6.81 -19.32
C GLY A 75 10.64 -7.46 -19.32
N ASP A 76 10.15 -7.80 -20.51
CA ASP A 76 8.88 -8.51 -20.68
C ASP A 76 8.93 -9.86 -19.95
N ALA A 77 7.85 -10.23 -19.27
CA ALA A 77 7.73 -11.50 -18.54
C ALA A 77 8.91 -11.81 -17.60
N THR A 78 9.42 -10.82 -16.86
CA THR A 78 10.50 -11.01 -15.88
C THR A 78 10.03 -10.98 -14.42
N VAL A 79 8.85 -10.43 -14.16
CA VAL A 79 8.29 -10.26 -12.81
C VAL A 79 7.34 -11.40 -12.49
N ASP A 80 7.55 -12.10 -11.37
CA ASP A 80 6.63 -13.16 -10.95
C ASP A 80 5.30 -12.61 -10.42
N ARG A 81 5.37 -11.58 -9.58
CA ARG A 81 4.22 -11.05 -8.85
C ARG A 81 4.32 -9.53 -8.69
N ILE A 82 3.19 -8.84 -8.82
CA ILE A 82 3.07 -7.41 -8.46
C ILE A 82 2.11 -7.28 -7.30
N VAL A 83 2.48 -6.48 -6.29
CA VAL A 83 1.58 -6.06 -5.21
C VAL A 83 1.52 -4.55 -5.17
N ALA A 84 0.32 -3.97 -5.33
CA ALA A 84 0.15 -2.53 -5.46
C ALA A 84 -0.99 -1.96 -4.60
N ASN A 85 -0.79 -0.77 -4.04
CA ASN A 85 -1.85 0.03 -3.44
C ASN A 85 -2.21 1.18 -4.39
N LEU A 86 -3.18 0.96 -5.27
CA LEU A 86 -3.53 1.96 -6.29
C LEU A 86 -4.25 3.17 -5.67
N PRO A 87 -4.13 4.38 -6.22
CA PRO A 87 -4.74 5.57 -5.63
C PRO A 87 -6.27 5.52 -5.65
N PHE A 88 -6.92 5.93 -4.56
CA PHE A 88 -8.37 5.81 -4.36
C PHE A 88 -9.19 7.08 -4.62
N CYS A 89 -8.61 8.16 -5.16
CA CYS A 89 -9.27 9.47 -5.29
C CYS A 89 -9.67 10.15 -3.97
N ILE A 90 -9.29 9.61 -2.81
CA ILE A 90 -9.61 10.20 -1.49
C ILE A 90 -8.52 11.17 -1.06
N ARG A 91 -7.26 10.73 -1.12
CA ARG A 91 -6.07 11.53 -0.72
C ARG A 91 -5.12 11.80 -1.87
N VAL A 92 -5.11 10.89 -2.86
CA VAL A 92 -4.22 10.92 -4.03
C VAL A 92 -5.02 10.43 -5.25
N GLY A 93 -4.78 11.04 -6.40
CA GLY A 93 -5.49 10.76 -7.65
C GLY A 93 -6.78 11.56 -7.80
N SER A 94 -7.54 11.28 -8.85
CA SER A 94 -8.86 11.89 -9.09
C SER A 94 -9.70 10.99 -9.99
N HIS A 95 -11.02 11.11 -9.93
CA HIS A 95 -11.93 10.34 -10.78
C HIS A 95 -11.65 10.53 -12.29
N LYS A 96 -11.05 11.67 -12.67
CA LYS A 96 -10.63 11.95 -14.05
C LYS A 96 -9.29 11.31 -14.43
N LYS A 97 -8.30 11.31 -13.52
CA LYS A 97 -6.93 10.82 -13.79
C LYS A 97 -6.77 9.31 -13.57
N ASN A 98 -7.51 8.75 -12.61
CA ASN A 98 -7.36 7.35 -12.21
C ASN A 98 -7.68 6.35 -13.32
N PRO A 99 -8.70 6.52 -14.18
CA PRO A 99 -8.95 5.60 -15.28
C PRO A 99 -7.73 5.42 -16.20
N ARG A 100 -7.04 6.53 -16.52
CA ARG A 100 -5.83 6.51 -17.36
C ARG A 100 -4.67 5.83 -16.65
N LEU A 101 -4.44 6.15 -15.37
CA LEU A 101 -3.40 5.52 -14.58
C LEU A 101 -3.61 4.01 -14.43
N TYR A 102 -4.82 3.58 -14.10
CA TYR A 102 -5.14 2.16 -13.91
C TYR A 102 -4.97 1.39 -15.21
N ARG A 103 -5.40 1.96 -16.35
CA ARG A 103 -5.18 1.39 -17.67
C ARG A 103 -3.68 1.19 -17.93
N TRP A 104 -2.88 2.24 -17.80
CA TRP A 104 -1.44 2.15 -18.04
C TRP A 104 -0.69 1.22 -17.08
N PHE A 105 -1.11 1.18 -15.82
CA PHE A 105 -0.58 0.21 -14.87
C PHE A 105 -0.91 -1.24 -15.29
N LEU A 106 -2.13 -1.49 -15.77
CA LEU A 106 -2.54 -2.81 -16.25
C LEU A 106 -1.83 -3.19 -17.57
N ASP A 107 -1.63 -2.24 -18.48
CA ASP A 107 -0.82 -2.41 -19.69
C ASP A 107 0.61 -2.85 -19.30
N GLU A 108 1.22 -2.13 -18.36
CA GLU A 108 2.58 -2.40 -17.93
C GLU A 108 2.69 -3.70 -17.13
N ALA A 109 1.72 -4.00 -16.28
CA ALA A 109 1.65 -5.28 -15.57
C ALA A 109 1.51 -6.45 -16.56
N ALA A 110 0.73 -6.29 -17.63
CA ALA A 110 0.57 -7.33 -18.65
C ALA A 110 1.87 -7.58 -19.43
N ARG A 111 2.73 -6.57 -19.53
CA ARG A 111 4.04 -6.65 -20.18
C ARG A 111 5.07 -7.34 -19.29
N VAL A 112 5.24 -6.86 -18.05
CA VAL A 112 6.36 -7.30 -17.20
C VAL A 112 6.09 -8.59 -16.44
N VAL A 113 4.82 -8.91 -16.16
CA VAL A 113 4.48 -10.10 -15.38
C VAL A 113 4.53 -11.34 -16.26
N LYS A 114 5.17 -12.39 -15.77
CA LYS A 114 5.24 -13.69 -16.44
C LYS A 114 3.83 -14.23 -16.73
N PRO A 115 3.64 -14.99 -17.82
CA PRO A 115 2.48 -15.85 -17.94
C PRO A 115 2.43 -16.86 -16.77
N GLY A 116 1.23 -17.13 -16.23
CA GLY A 116 1.06 -17.80 -14.92
C GLY A 116 1.43 -16.92 -13.71
N GLY A 117 1.73 -15.65 -13.96
CA GLY A 117 2.01 -14.63 -12.97
C GLY A 117 0.77 -14.14 -12.22
N ARG A 118 0.97 -13.26 -11.23
CA ARG A 118 -0.16 -12.68 -10.49
C ARG A 118 0.05 -11.23 -10.08
N VAL A 119 -1.01 -10.45 -10.24
CA VAL A 119 -1.09 -9.06 -9.81
C VAL A 119 -2.12 -8.98 -8.67
N VAL A 120 -1.68 -8.47 -7.53
CA VAL A 120 -2.56 -8.15 -6.40
C VAL A 120 -2.60 -6.64 -6.25
N PHE A 121 -3.78 -6.04 -6.28
CA PHE A 121 -3.88 -4.61 -6.04
C PHE A 121 -5.08 -4.22 -5.18
N LEU A 122 -4.88 -3.23 -4.34
CA LEU A 122 -5.91 -2.64 -3.51
C LEU A 122 -6.59 -1.49 -4.27
N SER A 123 -7.92 -1.41 -4.24
CA SER A 123 -8.71 -0.33 -4.87
C SER A 123 -10.08 -0.13 -4.22
N LEU A 124 -10.51 1.13 -4.09
CA LEU A 124 -11.91 1.51 -3.80
C LEU A 124 -12.76 1.69 -5.08
N ALA A 125 -12.12 1.82 -6.24
CA ALA A 125 -12.78 2.14 -7.51
C ALA A 125 -13.42 0.90 -8.16
N ARG A 126 -14.37 0.26 -7.47
CA ARG A 126 -14.92 -1.06 -7.83
C ARG A 126 -15.44 -1.14 -9.27
N ARG A 127 -16.21 -0.13 -9.70
CA ARG A 127 -16.79 -0.07 -11.06
C ARG A 127 -15.71 0.09 -12.14
N LEU A 128 -14.68 0.90 -11.87
CA LEU A 128 -13.56 1.10 -12.78
C LEU A 128 -12.73 -0.17 -12.92
N VAL A 129 -12.44 -0.86 -11.80
CA VAL A 129 -11.68 -2.12 -11.85
C VAL A 129 -12.45 -3.18 -12.63
N ALA A 130 -13.75 -3.34 -12.38
CA ALA A 130 -14.57 -4.29 -13.12
C ALA A 130 -14.59 -3.99 -14.63
N SER A 131 -14.77 -2.72 -15.02
CA SER A 131 -14.79 -2.36 -16.44
C SER A 131 -13.44 -2.48 -17.13
N LEU A 132 -12.33 -2.29 -16.40
CA LEU A 132 -10.99 -2.50 -16.94
C LEU A 132 -10.70 -3.98 -17.12
N LEU A 133 -10.95 -4.83 -16.13
CA LEU A 133 -10.65 -6.27 -16.23
C LEU A 133 -11.38 -6.95 -17.39
N LEU A 134 -12.59 -6.49 -17.75
CA LEU A 134 -13.29 -6.95 -18.95
C LEU A 134 -12.57 -6.60 -20.26
N ARG A 135 -11.71 -5.58 -20.28
CA ARG A 135 -10.93 -5.15 -21.45
C ARG A 135 -9.57 -5.86 -21.57
N TYR A 136 -9.12 -6.54 -20.51
CA TYR A 136 -7.84 -7.24 -20.46
C TYR A 136 -8.09 -8.74 -20.37
N PRO A 137 -8.29 -9.46 -21.49
CA PRO A 137 -8.61 -10.90 -21.47
C PRO A 137 -7.48 -11.76 -20.91
N ARG A 138 -6.24 -11.25 -20.88
CA ARG A 138 -5.10 -11.88 -20.18
C ARG A 138 -5.22 -11.86 -18.65
N PHE A 139 -6.14 -11.08 -18.10
CA PHE A 139 -6.31 -10.93 -16.66
C PHE A 139 -7.59 -11.59 -16.18
N THR A 140 -7.44 -12.55 -15.26
CA THR A 140 -8.55 -13.23 -14.62
C THR A 140 -8.59 -12.88 -13.14
N CYS A 141 -9.66 -12.22 -12.70
CA CYS A 141 -9.85 -11.92 -11.28
C CYS A 141 -10.32 -13.16 -10.51
N VAL A 142 -9.38 -13.84 -9.85
CA VAL A 142 -9.63 -15.08 -9.09
C VAL A 142 -10.03 -14.82 -7.64
N GLY A 143 -9.85 -13.60 -7.15
CA GLY A 143 -10.21 -13.25 -5.77
C GLY A 143 -10.51 -11.76 -5.59
N ARG A 144 -11.47 -11.47 -4.71
CA ARG A 144 -11.74 -10.11 -4.27
C ARG A 144 -12.03 -10.11 -2.77
N HIS A 145 -11.15 -9.52 -2.00
CA HIS A 145 -11.22 -9.51 -0.54
C HIS A 145 -11.45 -8.08 -0.04
N PRO A 146 -12.64 -7.74 0.47
CA PRO A 146 -12.87 -6.47 1.16
C PRO A 146 -11.96 -6.36 2.38
N VAL A 147 -11.34 -5.20 2.59
CA VAL A 147 -10.46 -4.93 3.74
C VAL A 147 -10.96 -3.67 4.42
N ASN A 148 -11.11 -3.72 5.75
CA ASN A 148 -11.40 -2.51 6.53
C ASN A 148 -10.10 -1.72 6.73
N LEU A 149 -10.06 -0.51 6.19
CA LEU A 149 -8.96 0.44 6.33
C LEU A 149 -9.50 1.76 6.88
N GLY A 150 -9.58 1.86 8.20
CA GLY A 150 -9.92 3.10 8.90
C GLY A 150 -11.31 3.63 8.51
N GLY A 151 -12.31 2.75 8.40
CA GLY A 151 -13.67 3.12 8.00
C GLY A 151 -13.92 3.12 6.50
N LEU A 152 -12.87 2.99 5.68
CA LEU A 152 -12.99 2.70 4.25
C LEU A 152 -12.96 1.19 4.02
N VAL A 153 -13.67 0.72 2.98
CA VAL A 153 -13.72 -0.71 2.62
C VAL A 153 -13.25 -0.93 1.18
N PRO A 154 -11.95 -0.68 0.85
CA PRO A 154 -11.38 -1.13 -0.41
C PRO A 154 -11.45 -2.64 -0.56
N SER A 155 -11.22 -3.11 -1.77
CA SER A 155 -11.01 -4.53 -2.04
C SER A 155 -9.59 -4.76 -2.53
N ALA A 156 -8.95 -5.81 -2.00
CA ALA A 156 -7.78 -6.42 -2.59
C ALA A 156 -8.26 -7.34 -3.73
N TYR A 157 -7.87 -7.02 -4.95
CA TYR A 157 -8.13 -7.80 -6.15
C TYR A 157 -6.95 -8.73 -6.38
N VAL A 158 -7.22 -10.01 -6.56
CA VAL A 158 -6.24 -11.03 -6.93
C VAL A 158 -6.50 -11.39 -8.39
N VAL A 159 -5.54 -11.07 -9.24
CA VAL A 159 -5.65 -11.20 -10.69
C VAL A 159 -4.52 -12.07 -11.21
N ASP A 160 -4.89 -13.19 -11.83
CA ASP A 160 -3.96 -14.08 -12.51
C ASP A 160 -3.72 -13.61 -13.94
N VAL A 161 -2.48 -13.78 -14.41
CA VAL A 161 -2.05 -13.48 -15.77
C VAL A 161 -2.02 -14.79 -16.55
N SER A 162 -2.87 -14.90 -17.56
CA SER A 162 -2.96 -16.08 -18.42
C SER A 162 -1.65 -16.35 -19.17
N ASP A 163 -1.45 -17.61 -19.57
CA ASP A 163 -0.35 -18.06 -20.41
C ASP A 163 -0.28 -17.31 -21.77
#